data_AF-A0A382NL51-F1
#
_entry.id   AF-A0A382NL51-F1
#
_cell.length_a   1.000
_cell.length_b   1.000
_cell.length_c   1.000
_cell.angle_alpha   90.00
_cell.angle_beta   90.00
_cell.angle_gamma   90.00
#
_symmetry.space_group_name_H-M   'P 1'
#
loop_
_entity.id
_entity.type
_entity.pdbx_description
1 polymer ?
#
loop_
_entity_poly.entity_id
_entity_poly.type
_entity_poly.pdbx_seq_one_letter_code
_entity_poly.pdbx_strand_id
1 'polypeptide(L)'
;MALGSNQVTTTIAGNFIPELWSDEVIGAYKSNLVVANLVTKLNHKGKKGDTIHIPVPSRGSASAKAANTQVTLSAATNTVVDVSINKHYEYSKLIEDIAEVQALASMRKFYTDDAGYALAKQVDSDLVDLGEGFQSGATTDGSYTTAYIGSGTTLWSGTNEADLDDDGLRALILVLDNADVPMDNRSLIVPPVCANDLLGINRFTEQAYIGSGDALKTGKIGQIYGVDVFISTNCDTAASGGGTGSSGGGTERVGILMHKDALVLAEQVGVRSQTQYKQEYLGDLFTSDTIYGVKELRNDAGVCFVVPAS
;
A
#
# COMPACT_ATOMS: atom_id res chain seq x y z
N MET A 1 -2.85 -43.47 47.52
CA MET A 1 -1.89 -42.36 47.35
C MET A 1 -2.61 -41.26 46.58
N ALA A 2 -2.90 -40.13 47.22
CA ALA A 2 -3.61 -39.02 46.57
C ALA A 2 -2.67 -38.32 45.57
N LEU A 3 -3.10 -38.13 44.32
CA LEU A 3 -2.36 -37.36 43.34
C LEU A 3 -2.30 -35.89 43.81
N GLY A 4 -1.10 -35.33 43.90
CA GLY A 4 -0.85 -33.95 44.32
C GLY A 4 -1.38 -32.91 43.33
N SER A 5 -1.70 -31.73 43.84
CA SER A 5 -2.33 -30.60 43.14
C SER A 5 -1.40 -29.81 42.20
N ASN A 6 -0.51 -30.48 41.46
CA ASN A 6 0.30 -29.84 40.41
C ASN A 6 -0.31 -30.12 39.03
N GLN A 7 -1.54 -29.66 38.83
CA GLN A 7 -2.16 -29.68 37.51
C GLN A 7 -1.82 -28.38 36.80
N VAL A 8 -1.37 -28.46 35.54
CA VAL A 8 -1.28 -27.30 34.65
C VAL A 8 -2.71 -26.84 34.39
N THR A 9 -3.18 -25.85 35.13
CA THR A 9 -4.53 -25.29 34.97
C THR A 9 -4.54 -24.29 33.81
N THR A 10 -5.73 -23.96 33.32
CA THR A 10 -5.98 -23.00 32.22
C THR A 10 -5.37 -21.61 32.45
N THR A 11 -4.99 -21.27 33.69
CA THR A 11 -4.25 -20.03 34.03
C THR A 11 -2.75 -20.10 33.72
N ILE A 12 -2.17 -21.31 33.59
CA ILE A 12 -0.74 -21.52 33.29
C ILE A 12 -0.51 -21.81 31.79
N ALA A 13 -1.47 -22.46 31.13
CA ALA A 13 -1.42 -22.75 29.68
C ALA A 13 -2.00 -21.64 28.78
N GLY A 14 -2.61 -20.60 29.36
CA GLY A 14 -3.40 -19.60 28.64
C GLY A 14 -2.62 -18.60 27.76
N ASN A 15 -1.29 -18.47 27.94
CA ASN A 15 -0.55 -17.34 27.35
C ASN A 15 0.57 -17.70 26.37
N PHE A 16 0.90 -18.97 26.15
CA PHE A 16 2.20 -19.29 25.52
C PHE A 16 2.18 -19.76 24.07
N ILE A 17 1.01 -19.86 23.43
CA ILE A 17 0.91 -20.35 22.04
C ILE A 17 0.16 -19.36 21.12
N PRO A 18 -0.95 -18.71 21.54
CA PRO A 18 -1.66 -17.79 20.64
C PRO A 18 -0.94 -16.46 20.40
N GLU A 19 -0.32 -15.87 21.44
CA GLU A 19 0.37 -14.57 21.33
C GLU A 19 1.59 -14.64 20.40
N LEU A 20 2.39 -15.71 20.50
CA LEU A 20 3.58 -15.88 19.65
C LEU A 20 3.20 -16.00 18.17
N TRP A 21 2.11 -16.72 17.86
CA TRP A 21 1.69 -16.91 16.46
C TRP A 21 1.14 -15.61 15.89
N SER A 22 0.38 -14.87 16.69
CA SER A 22 -0.10 -13.55 16.29
C SER A 22 1.08 -12.58 16.07
N ASP A 23 2.09 -12.58 16.95
CA ASP A 23 3.24 -11.68 16.85
C ASP A 23 4.16 -12.04 15.68
N GLU A 24 4.36 -13.33 15.38
CA GLU A 24 5.12 -13.80 14.21
C GLU A 24 4.42 -13.41 12.90
N VAL A 25 3.10 -13.63 12.80
CA VAL A 25 2.30 -13.21 11.64
C VAL A 25 2.32 -11.69 11.48
N ILE A 26 2.17 -10.93 12.57
CA ILE A 26 2.22 -9.46 12.54
C ILE A 26 3.62 -8.97 12.12
N GLY A 27 4.68 -9.64 12.59
CA GLY A 27 6.07 -9.36 12.20
C GLY A 27 6.30 -9.57 10.71
N ALA A 28 5.89 -10.73 10.19
CA ALA A 28 5.96 -11.05 8.77
C ALA A 28 5.13 -10.06 7.93
N TYR A 29 3.90 -9.75 8.35
CA TYR A 29 3.03 -8.78 7.69
C TYR A 29 3.69 -7.40 7.60
N LYS A 30 4.15 -6.85 8.73
CA LYS A 30 4.77 -5.51 8.76
C LYS A 30 6.05 -5.41 7.94
N SER A 31 6.85 -6.49 7.89
CA SER A 31 8.11 -6.51 7.14
C SER A 31 7.92 -6.52 5.62
N ASN A 32 6.77 -7.01 5.14
CA ASN A 32 6.47 -7.15 3.72
C ASN A 32 5.58 -6.03 3.17
N LEU A 33 4.99 -5.19 4.02
CA LEU A 33 4.23 -4.02 3.58
C LEU A 33 5.17 -2.93 3.04
N VAL A 34 4.98 -2.58 1.77
CA VAL A 34 5.68 -1.48 1.11
C VAL A 34 4.77 -0.26 1.04
N VAL A 35 3.60 -0.38 0.41
CA VAL A 35 2.72 0.77 0.13
C VAL A 35 1.93 1.18 1.36
N ALA A 36 1.42 0.21 2.14
CA ALA A 36 0.66 0.50 3.35
C ALA A 36 1.45 1.29 4.40
N ASN A 37 2.79 1.24 4.39
CA ASN A 37 3.62 2.03 5.31
C ASN A 37 3.80 3.50 4.88
N LEU A 38 3.47 3.82 3.63
CA LEU A 38 3.65 5.14 3.02
C LEU A 38 2.36 5.97 3.02
N VAL A 39 1.21 5.31 3.25
CA VAL A 39 -0.11 5.96 3.28
C VAL A 39 -0.53 6.37 4.69
N THR A 40 -1.50 7.30 4.77
CA THR A 40 -2.08 7.70 6.04
C THR A 40 -2.90 6.55 6.64
N LYS A 41 -2.53 6.10 7.86
CA LYS A 41 -3.25 5.04 8.57
C LYS A 41 -4.26 5.64 9.54
N LEU A 42 -5.53 5.24 9.41
CA LEU A 42 -6.60 5.63 10.32
C LEU A 42 -7.02 4.42 11.16
N ASN A 43 -6.77 4.50 12.46
CA ASN A 43 -7.15 3.45 13.39
C ASN A 43 -8.63 3.57 13.78
N HIS A 44 -9.45 2.59 13.35
CA HIS A 44 -10.86 2.47 13.71
C HIS A 44 -11.13 1.32 14.70
N LYS A 45 -10.08 0.76 15.32
CA LYS A 45 -10.19 -0.33 16.29
C LYS A 45 -11.08 0.05 17.48
N GLY A 46 -12.08 -0.77 17.76
CA GLY A 46 -13.00 -0.60 18.88
C GLY A 46 -14.14 0.40 18.65
N LYS A 47 -14.22 1.01 17.46
CA LYS A 47 -15.34 1.88 17.06
C LYS A 47 -16.32 1.11 16.19
N LYS A 48 -17.61 1.46 16.32
CA LYS A 48 -18.71 0.86 15.56
C LYS A 48 -19.07 1.76 14.38
N GLY A 49 -19.26 1.16 13.22
CA GLY A 49 -19.54 1.85 11.97
C GLY A 49 -18.84 1.15 10.82
N ASP A 50 -19.46 1.18 9.66
CA ASP A 50 -18.96 0.64 8.39
C ASP A 50 -18.37 1.75 7.50
N THR A 51 -18.63 3.03 7.80
CA THR A 51 -18.18 4.18 7.00
C THR A 51 -17.62 5.30 7.89
N ILE A 52 -16.44 5.78 7.55
CA ILE A 52 -15.80 6.94 8.19
C ILE A 52 -16.00 8.16 7.29
N HIS A 53 -16.64 9.19 7.83
CA HIS A 53 -16.88 10.45 7.15
C HIS A 53 -15.75 11.42 7.49
N ILE A 54 -14.93 11.79 6.50
CA ILE A 54 -13.82 12.74 6.66
C ILE A 54 -14.27 14.08 6.04
N PRO A 55 -14.53 15.13 6.84
CA PRO A 55 -14.89 16.43 6.31
C PRO A 55 -13.66 17.10 5.68
N VAL A 56 -13.79 17.52 4.43
CA VAL A 56 -12.75 18.25 3.71
C VAL A 56 -13.14 19.73 3.70
N PRO A 57 -12.43 20.58 4.46
CA PRO A 57 -12.69 22.01 4.43
C PRO A 57 -12.28 22.58 3.08
N SER A 58 -13.12 23.43 2.51
CA SER A 58 -12.75 24.19 1.31
C SER A 58 -11.63 25.18 1.64
N ARG A 59 -10.60 25.25 0.77
CA ARG A 59 -9.57 26.29 0.87
C ARG A 59 -10.19 27.65 0.56
N GLY A 60 -10.04 28.63 1.47
CA GLY A 60 -10.52 29.99 1.27
C GLY A 60 -9.61 30.81 0.34
N SER A 61 -10.15 31.85 -0.28
CA SER A 61 -9.41 32.82 -1.08
C SER A 61 -9.23 34.15 -0.35
N ALA A 62 -8.09 34.81 -0.59
CA ALA A 62 -7.83 36.14 -0.06
C ALA A 62 -8.63 37.19 -0.84
N SER A 63 -9.38 38.05 -0.14
CA SER A 63 -10.07 39.19 -0.75
C SER A 63 -9.32 40.48 -0.46
N ALA A 64 -9.14 41.32 -1.48
CA ALA A 64 -8.55 42.64 -1.31
C ALA A 64 -9.55 43.58 -0.62
N LYS A 65 -9.15 44.15 0.53
CA LYS A 65 -9.97 45.11 1.27
C LYS A 65 -9.66 46.53 0.80
N ALA A 66 -10.67 47.24 0.31
CA ALA A 66 -10.57 48.67 0.03
C ALA A 66 -10.75 49.53 1.31
N ALA A 67 -10.26 50.77 1.26
CA ALA A 67 -10.53 51.75 2.31
C ALA A 67 -12.05 52.03 2.40
N ASN A 68 -12.58 52.10 3.62
CA ASN A 68 -14.01 52.34 3.92
C ASN A 68 -15.00 51.26 3.41
N THR A 69 -14.55 50.07 3.01
CA THR A 69 -15.44 48.93 2.74
C THR A 69 -15.42 47.88 3.86
N GLN A 70 -16.54 47.18 4.02
CA GLN A 70 -16.67 46.05 4.94
C GLN A 70 -15.86 44.84 4.43
N VAL A 71 -15.34 44.02 5.35
CA VAL A 71 -14.58 42.80 5.03
C VAL A 71 -15.50 41.78 4.36
N THR A 72 -15.04 41.18 3.26
CA THR A 72 -15.75 40.08 2.62
C THR A 72 -15.53 38.80 3.43
N LEU A 73 -16.62 38.27 3.99
CA LEU A 73 -16.63 36.98 4.67
C LEU A 73 -16.71 35.88 3.61
N SER A 74 -15.69 35.02 3.55
CA SER A 74 -15.75 33.82 2.72
C SER A 74 -16.38 32.69 3.54
N ALA A 75 -17.55 32.23 3.13
CA ALA A 75 -18.18 31.03 3.65
C ALA A 75 -18.22 30.01 2.51
N ALA A 76 -17.47 28.93 2.65
CA ALA A 76 -17.46 27.83 1.69
C ALA A 76 -18.20 26.62 2.24
N THR A 77 -18.90 25.91 1.35
CA THR A 77 -19.52 24.62 1.69
C THR A 77 -18.41 23.57 1.78
N ASN A 78 -18.31 22.91 2.92
CA ASN A 78 -17.37 21.80 3.12
C ASN A 78 -17.92 20.54 2.46
N THR A 79 -17.05 19.74 1.83
CA THR A 79 -17.40 18.43 1.30
C THR A 79 -17.05 17.34 2.30
N VAL A 80 -17.52 16.12 2.04
CA VAL A 80 -17.21 14.94 2.86
C VAL A 80 -16.66 13.86 1.94
N VAL A 81 -15.59 13.20 2.38
CA VAL A 81 -15.06 11.98 1.75
C VAL A 81 -15.41 10.80 2.64
N ASP A 82 -16.10 9.82 2.06
CA ASP A 82 -16.54 8.63 2.77
C ASP A 82 -15.57 7.47 2.52
N VAL A 83 -15.02 6.94 3.62
CA VAL A 83 -14.13 5.77 3.62
C VAL A 83 -14.91 4.59 4.17
N SER A 84 -15.30 3.66 3.31
CA SER A 84 -15.98 2.42 3.71
C SER A 84 -14.99 1.35 4.15
N ILE A 85 -15.32 0.66 5.24
CA ILE A 85 -14.59 -0.50 5.77
C ILE A 85 -15.36 -1.75 5.32
N ASN A 86 -15.06 -2.22 4.12
CA ASN A 86 -15.78 -3.31 3.46
C ASN A 86 -14.90 -4.50 3.08
N LYS A 87 -13.58 -4.44 3.29
CA LYS A 87 -12.65 -5.50 2.92
C LYS A 87 -12.36 -6.38 4.13
N HIS A 88 -12.64 -7.67 3.99
CA HIS A 88 -12.36 -8.70 4.99
C HIS A 88 -11.66 -9.87 4.30
N TYR A 89 -10.37 -10.03 4.60
CA TYR A 89 -9.54 -11.09 4.05
C TYR A 89 -9.04 -11.99 5.17
N GLU A 90 -9.05 -13.29 4.89
CA GLU A 90 -8.55 -14.33 5.80
C GLU A 90 -7.58 -15.27 5.08
N TYR A 91 -6.63 -15.79 5.86
CA TYR A 91 -5.79 -16.92 5.50
C TYR A 91 -6.04 -18.04 6.51
N SER A 92 -6.63 -19.13 6.04
CA SER A 92 -7.05 -20.26 6.87
C SER A 92 -6.36 -21.56 6.44
N LYS A 93 -5.79 -22.30 7.41
CA LYS A 93 -5.19 -23.62 7.19
C LYS A 93 -5.61 -24.59 8.29
N LEU A 94 -6.06 -25.78 7.88
CA LEU A 94 -6.33 -26.89 8.78
C LEU A 94 -5.13 -27.83 8.80
N ILE A 95 -4.63 -28.15 10.00
CA ILE A 95 -3.51 -29.06 10.23
C ILE A 95 -4.07 -30.28 10.97
N GLU A 96 -4.09 -31.43 10.32
CA GLU A 96 -4.55 -32.69 10.93
C GLU A 96 -3.53 -33.24 11.93
N ASP A 97 -4.00 -33.94 12.96
CA ASP A 97 -3.16 -34.48 14.05
C ASP A 97 -2.06 -35.41 13.54
N ILE A 98 -2.34 -36.20 12.48
CA ILE A 98 -1.32 -37.07 11.86
C ILE A 98 -0.19 -36.26 11.23
N ALA A 99 -0.52 -35.12 10.62
CA ALA A 99 0.46 -34.23 10.03
C ALA A 99 1.23 -33.47 11.11
N GLU A 100 0.58 -33.07 12.21
CA GLU A 100 1.27 -32.41 13.32
C GLU A 100 2.31 -33.32 14.00
N VAL A 101 1.97 -34.59 14.24
CA VAL A 101 2.89 -35.56 14.87
C VAL A 101 4.06 -35.94 13.94
N GLN A 102 3.85 -35.90 12.62
CA GLN A 102 4.86 -36.27 11.64
C GLN A 102 5.67 -35.08 11.10
N ALA A 103 5.23 -33.85 11.32
CA ALA A 103 5.87 -32.66 10.79
C ALA A 103 7.05 -32.16 11.65
N LEU A 104 7.98 -31.50 10.96
CA LEU A 104 9.04 -30.72 11.60
C LEU A 104 8.44 -29.46 12.25
N ALA A 105 8.97 -29.07 13.41
CA ALA A 105 8.57 -27.84 14.13
C ALA A 105 8.68 -26.56 13.27
N SER A 106 9.47 -26.58 12.18
CA SER A 106 9.60 -25.48 11.22
C SER A 106 8.37 -25.24 10.34
N MET A 107 7.45 -26.19 10.24
CA MET A 107 6.22 -26.06 9.45
C MET A 107 5.32 -24.93 9.97
N ARG A 108 5.34 -24.71 11.29
CA ARG A 108 4.58 -23.65 11.96
C ARG A 108 5.03 -22.25 11.53
N LYS A 109 6.33 -21.98 11.59
CA LYS A 109 6.91 -20.70 11.18
C LYS A 109 6.65 -20.41 9.71
N PHE A 110 6.70 -21.44 8.86
CA PHE A 110 6.40 -21.29 7.44
C PHE A 110 4.96 -20.81 7.20
N TYR A 111 3.96 -21.40 7.88
CA TYR A 111 2.56 -21.00 7.70
C TYR A 111 2.24 -19.63 8.31
N THR A 112 2.88 -19.25 9.41
CA THR A 112 2.73 -17.89 9.98
C THR A 112 3.38 -16.83 9.10
N ASP A 113 4.56 -17.11 8.56
CA ASP A 113 5.26 -16.21 7.63
C ASP A 113 4.49 -16.05 6.32
N ASP A 114 3.95 -17.15 5.76
CA ASP A 114 3.14 -17.15 4.54
C ASP A 114 1.81 -16.42 4.74
N ALA A 115 1.13 -16.62 5.88
CA ALA A 115 -0.09 -15.88 6.22
C ALA A 115 0.16 -14.37 6.29
N GLY A 116 1.26 -13.95 6.93
CA GLY A 116 1.65 -12.55 6.99
C GLY A 116 1.97 -11.97 5.61
N TYR A 117 2.67 -12.71 4.76
CA TYR A 117 3.00 -12.31 3.39
C TYR A 117 1.76 -12.18 2.50
N ALA A 118 0.87 -13.18 2.51
CA ALA A 118 -0.33 -13.19 1.68
C ALA A 118 -1.28 -12.02 2.01
N LEU A 119 -1.49 -11.77 3.31
CA LEU A 119 -2.32 -10.65 3.77
C LEU A 119 -1.67 -9.29 3.45
N ALA A 120 -0.35 -9.16 3.62
CA ALA A 120 0.37 -7.93 3.29
C ALA A 120 0.27 -7.62 1.79
N LYS A 121 0.45 -8.63 0.94
CA LYS A 121 0.32 -8.51 -0.51
C LYS A 121 -1.07 -8.03 -0.90
N GLN A 122 -2.12 -8.59 -0.32
CA GLN A 122 -3.50 -8.20 -0.64
C GLN A 122 -3.77 -6.73 -0.29
N VAL A 123 -3.33 -6.28 0.89
CA VAL A 123 -3.49 -4.89 1.32
C VAL A 123 -2.72 -3.93 0.43
N ASP A 124 -1.48 -4.28 0.05
CA ASP A 124 -0.70 -3.45 -0.86
C ASP A 124 -1.31 -3.42 -2.27
N SER A 125 -1.81 -4.55 -2.81
CA SER A 125 -2.51 -4.57 -4.09
C SER A 125 -3.73 -3.65 -4.08
N ASP A 126 -4.56 -3.77 -3.04
CA ASP A 126 -5.73 -2.92 -2.86
C ASP A 126 -5.42 -1.41 -2.80
N LEU A 127 -4.24 -1.04 -2.30
CA LEU A 127 -3.78 0.35 -2.26
C LEU A 127 -3.19 0.82 -3.59
N VAL A 128 -2.45 -0.06 -4.29
CA VAL A 128 -1.89 0.23 -5.61
C VAL A 128 -3.01 0.42 -6.64
N ASP A 129 -4.06 -0.40 -6.59
CA ASP A 129 -5.21 -0.32 -7.49
C ASP A 129 -5.95 1.03 -7.37
N LEU A 130 -5.94 1.66 -6.19
CA LEU A 130 -6.49 3.01 -6.02
C LEU A 130 -5.72 4.08 -6.81
N GLY A 131 -4.50 3.78 -7.24
CA GLY A 131 -3.71 4.64 -8.09
C GLY A 131 -4.41 4.98 -9.42
N GLU A 132 -5.32 4.13 -9.91
CA GLU A 132 -6.12 4.44 -11.12
C GLU A 132 -6.98 5.70 -10.95
N GLY A 133 -7.35 6.06 -9.70
CA GLY A 133 -8.15 7.24 -9.38
C GLY A 133 -7.38 8.57 -9.45
N PHE A 134 -6.04 8.52 -9.42
CA PHE A 134 -5.22 9.73 -9.42
C PHE A 134 -5.44 10.58 -10.67
N GLN A 135 -5.31 11.90 -10.51
CA GLN A 135 -5.56 12.89 -11.55
C GLN A 135 -6.99 12.81 -12.13
N SER A 136 -7.96 12.39 -11.30
CA SER A 136 -9.37 12.22 -11.67
C SER A 136 -9.63 11.07 -12.66
N GLY A 137 -8.81 10.02 -12.60
CA GLY A 137 -9.04 8.78 -13.35
C GLY A 137 -10.23 7.98 -12.83
N ALA A 138 -10.74 7.06 -13.66
CA ALA A 138 -11.74 6.10 -13.22
C ALA A 138 -11.06 4.97 -12.42
N THR A 139 -11.69 4.43 -11.38
CA THR A 139 -11.09 3.41 -10.48
C THR A 139 -11.57 1.98 -10.76
N THR A 140 -12.04 1.69 -11.97
CA THR A 140 -12.87 0.50 -12.21
C THR A 140 -12.42 -0.33 -13.42
N ASP A 141 -11.51 0.18 -14.26
CA ASP A 141 -11.23 -0.42 -15.57
C ASP A 141 -9.78 -0.94 -15.70
N GLY A 142 -8.87 -0.61 -14.78
CA GLY A 142 -7.45 -0.91 -14.91
C GLY A 142 -6.80 -0.22 -16.12
N SER A 143 -7.44 0.85 -16.60
CA SER A 143 -7.13 1.50 -17.87
C SER A 143 -6.02 2.54 -17.76
N TYR A 144 -5.84 3.11 -16.56
CA TYR A 144 -4.84 4.13 -16.26
C TYR A 144 -4.80 5.28 -17.28
N THR A 145 -5.97 5.68 -17.81
CA THR A 145 -6.09 6.68 -18.88
C THR A 145 -5.56 8.07 -18.51
N THR A 146 -5.47 8.39 -17.23
CA THR A 146 -4.91 9.63 -16.69
C THR A 146 -3.46 9.48 -16.21
N ALA A 147 -2.88 8.27 -16.30
CA ALA A 147 -1.47 8.05 -15.99
C ALA A 147 -0.60 8.64 -17.10
N TYR A 148 0.58 9.12 -16.74
CA TYR A 148 1.60 9.53 -17.70
C TYR A 148 2.37 8.30 -18.21
N ILE A 149 3.15 8.46 -19.27
CA ILE A 149 4.17 7.46 -19.65
C ILE A 149 5.46 7.73 -18.87
N GLY A 150 6.41 6.78 -18.83
CA GLY A 150 7.67 6.94 -18.08
C GLY A 150 8.47 8.21 -18.42
N SER A 151 8.39 8.71 -19.65
CA SER A 151 9.02 9.98 -20.04
C SER A 151 8.29 11.23 -19.52
N GLY A 152 7.14 11.09 -18.87
CA GLY A 152 6.37 12.17 -18.23
C GLY A 152 5.76 13.22 -19.17
N THR A 153 5.83 13.02 -20.49
CA THR A 153 5.43 14.03 -21.50
C THR A 153 4.02 13.89 -22.02
N THR A 154 3.50 12.66 -22.12
CA THR A 154 2.15 12.37 -22.62
C THR A 154 1.42 11.41 -21.69
N LEU A 155 0.08 11.40 -21.78
CA LEU A 155 -0.74 10.43 -21.08
C LEU A 155 -0.67 9.06 -21.76
N TRP A 156 -0.85 8.00 -20.98
CA TRP A 156 -0.95 6.64 -21.48
C TRP A 156 -2.14 6.49 -22.43
N SER A 157 -1.87 5.94 -23.60
CA SER A 157 -2.87 5.72 -24.66
C SER A 157 -3.05 4.23 -25.00
N GLY A 158 -2.47 3.32 -24.23
CA GLY A 158 -2.54 1.87 -24.46
C GLY A 158 -1.38 1.27 -25.24
N THR A 159 -0.52 2.08 -25.88
CA THR A 159 0.55 1.63 -26.79
C THR A 159 1.77 2.56 -26.86
N ASN A 160 1.90 3.50 -25.93
CA ASN A 160 2.93 4.56 -25.96
C ASN A 160 3.90 4.50 -24.77
N GLU A 161 4.11 3.30 -24.23
CA GLU A 161 4.91 3.06 -23.04
C GLU A 161 6.35 3.53 -23.26
N ALA A 162 6.95 4.05 -22.20
CA ALA A 162 8.31 4.57 -22.25
C ALA A 162 9.00 4.30 -20.93
N ASP A 163 10.32 4.07 -20.99
CA ASP A 163 11.15 3.94 -19.80
C ASP A 163 11.14 5.22 -19.00
N LEU A 164 11.34 5.10 -17.68
CA LEU A 164 11.47 6.25 -16.80
C LEU A 164 12.87 6.84 -16.94
N ASP A 165 12.95 8.05 -17.50
CA ASP A 165 14.19 8.82 -17.62
C ASP A 165 14.24 10.00 -16.63
N ASP A 166 15.38 10.70 -16.59
CA ASP A 166 15.58 11.86 -15.70
C ASP A 166 14.60 13.02 -16.01
N ASP A 167 14.27 13.23 -17.28
CA ASP A 167 13.32 14.26 -17.69
C ASP A 167 11.89 13.89 -17.27
N GLY A 168 11.51 12.61 -17.41
CA GLY A 168 10.22 12.09 -17.00
C GLY A 168 9.99 12.16 -15.50
N LEU A 169 10.98 11.80 -14.69
CA LEU A 169 10.88 11.96 -13.24
C LEU A 169 10.68 13.43 -12.84
N ARG A 170 11.40 14.37 -13.47
CA ARG A 170 11.22 15.80 -13.21
C ARG A 170 9.87 16.32 -13.69
N ALA A 171 9.35 15.81 -14.81
CA ALA A 171 8.02 16.16 -15.29
C ALA A 171 6.92 15.70 -14.33
N LEU A 172 7.02 14.47 -13.79
CA LEU A 172 6.07 13.96 -12.78
C LEU A 172 6.10 14.79 -11.49
N ILE A 173 7.29 15.19 -11.03
CA ILE A 173 7.45 16.09 -9.88
C ILE A 173 6.80 17.45 -10.16
N LEU A 174 7.01 18.01 -11.36
CA LEU A 174 6.41 19.28 -11.77
C LEU A 174 4.87 19.22 -11.79
N VAL A 175 4.27 18.09 -12.18
CA VAL A 175 2.81 17.90 -12.13
C VAL A 175 2.29 18.03 -10.70
N LEU A 176 2.96 17.40 -9.72
CA LEU A 176 2.58 17.50 -8.31
C LEU A 176 2.87 18.89 -7.72
N ASP A 177 3.95 19.55 -8.14
CA ASP A 177 4.27 20.91 -7.70
C ASP A 177 3.24 21.93 -8.20
N ASN A 178 2.79 21.81 -9.45
CA ASN A 178 1.71 22.65 -10.01
C ASN A 178 0.36 22.42 -9.31
N ALA A 179 0.17 21.27 -8.66
CA ALA A 179 -1.00 20.95 -7.84
C ALA A 179 -0.87 21.40 -6.36
N ASP A 180 0.14 22.21 -6.03
CA ASP A 180 0.42 22.70 -4.67
C ASP A 180 0.49 21.55 -3.64
N VAL A 181 1.09 20.42 -4.03
CA VAL A 181 1.34 19.28 -3.14
C VAL A 181 2.66 19.51 -2.41
N PRO A 182 2.75 19.32 -1.09
CA PRO A 182 4.03 19.41 -0.38
C PRO A 182 5.09 18.46 -0.96
N MET A 183 6.35 18.90 -0.97
CA MET A 183 7.49 18.07 -1.41
C MET A 183 7.92 17.04 -0.35
N ASP A 184 7.59 17.28 0.92
CA ASP A 184 7.89 16.36 2.02
C ASP A 184 7.06 15.08 1.91
N ASN A 185 7.57 13.94 2.37
CA ASN A 185 6.89 12.63 2.36
C ASN A 185 6.27 12.23 1.00
N ARG A 186 6.95 12.55 -0.10
CA ARG A 186 6.66 11.96 -1.41
C ARG A 186 7.41 10.64 -1.55
N SER A 187 6.67 9.61 -1.94
CA SER A 187 7.22 8.28 -2.20
C SER A 187 6.98 7.90 -3.66
N LEU A 188 8.05 7.44 -4.31
CA LEU A 188 8.02 6.85 -5.64
C LEU A 188 8.05 5.34 -5.49
N ILE A 189 6.97 4.66 -5.84
CA ILE A 189 6.86 3.21 -5.86
C ILE A 189 7.07 2.76 -7.31
N VAL A 190 8.12 1.99 -7.56
CA VAL A 190 8.51 1.55 -8.90
C VAL A 190 8.53 0.02 -9.03
N PRO A 191 8.20 -0.51 -10.22
CA PRO A 191 8.43 -1.92 -10.53
C PRO A 191 9.94 -2.21 -10.68
N PRO A 192 10.38 -3.46 -10.50
CA PRO A 192 11.80 -3.82 -10.57
C PRO A 192 12.47 -3.52 -11.92
N VAL A 193 11.73 -3.56 -13.02
CA VAL A 193 12.23 -3.23 -14.38
C VAL A 193 12.68 -1.78 -14.44
N CYS A 194 11.81 -0.87 -14.01
CA CYS A 194 12.12 0.55 -13.90
C CYS A 194 13.27 0.83 -12.93
N ALA A 195 13.38 0.07 -11.83
CA ALA A 195 14.52 0.20 -10.91
C ALA A 195 15.85 -0.16 -11.58
N ASN A 196 15.87 -1.18 -12.45
CA ASN A 196 17.05 -1.52 -13.23
C ASN A 196 17.45 -0.40 -14.20
N ASP A 197 16.48 0.21 -14.87
CA ASP A 197 16.73 1.31 -15.81
C ASP A 197 17.25 2.57 -15.11
N LEU A 198 16.69 2.89 -13.93
CA LEU A 198 17.17 3.99 -13.08
C LEU A 198 18.61 3.79 -12.61
N LEU A 199 19.02 2.54 -12.32
CA LEU A 199 20.42 2.21 -12.00
C LEU A 199 21.34 2.31 -13.23
N GLY A 200 20.80 2.22 -14.45
CA GLY A 200 21.55 2.43 -15.69
C GLY A 200 21.89 3.89 -15.97
N ILE A 201 21.18 4.84 -15.36
CA ILE A 201 21.40 6.27 -15.59
C ILE A 201 22.60 6.75 -14.77
N ASN A 202 23.69 7.07 -15.44
CA ASN A 202 24.95 7.53 -14.82
C ASN A 202 24.77 8.65 -13.78
N ARG A 203 23.81 9.56 -14.00
CA ARG A 203 23.53 10.66 -13.06
C ARG A 203 22.94 10.19 -11.72
N PHE A 204 22.30 9.02 -11.68
CA PHE A 204 21.72 8.43 -10.47
C PHE A 204 22.63 7.38 -9.81
N THR A 205 23.73 6.98 -10.44
CA THR A 205 24.66 6.00 -9.89
C THR A 205 26.08 6.52 -9.67
N GLU A 206 26.52 7.54 -10.39
CA GLU A 206 27.86 8.08 -10.25
C GLU A 206 28.01 8.93 -8.97
N GLN A 207 29.05 8.59 -8.20
CA GLN A 207 29.41 9.24 -6.94
C GLN A 207 29.64 10.76 -7.08
N ALA A 208 29.99 11.24 -8.28
CA ALA A 208 30.21 12.66 -8.56
C ALA A 208 28.95 13.52 -8.40
N TYR A 209 27.75 12.93 -8.51
CA TYR A 209 26.48 13.65 -8.47
C TYR A 209 25.68 13.46 -7.18
N ILE A 210 25.93 12.38 -6.42
CA ILE A 210 25.20 12.05 -5.16
C ILE A 210 26.06 12.29 -3.91
N GLY A 211 27.38 12.40 -4.03
CA GLY A 211 28.31 12.63 -2.90
C GLY A 211 28.55 11.39 -2.02
N SER A 212 27.62 10.43 -1.96
CA SER A 212 27.80 9.12 -1.32
C SER A 212 27.49 7.98 -2.30
N GLY A 213 28.46 7.08 -2.55
CA GLY A 213 28.35 5.96 -3.49
C GLY A 213 27.51 4.78 -2.98
N ASP A 214 26.47 5.01 -2.18
CA ASP A 214 25.70 3.94 -1.53
C ASP A 214 24.74 3.21 -2.50
N ALA A 215 24.30 3.89 -3.56
CA ALA A 215 23.53 3.26 -4.65
C ALA A 215 24.34 2.14 -5.34
N LEU A 216 25.64 2.37 -5.58
CA LEU A 216 26.58 1.37 -6.12
C LEU A 216 26.87 0.22 -5.14
N LYS A 217 26.78 0.45 -3.82
CA LYS A 217 27.14 -0.54 -2.79
C LYS A 217 25.98 -1.41 -2.32
N THR A 218 24.78 -0.84 -2.21
CA THR A 218 23.63 -1.51 -1.59
C THR A 218 22.54 -1.84 -2.61
N GLY A 219 22.61 -1.31 -3.84
CA GLY A 219 21.58 -1.48 -4.87
C GLY A 219 20.24 -0.82 -4.51
N LYS A 220 20.16 -0.12 -3.37
CA LYS A 220 19.01 0.68 -2.97
C LYS A 220 19.14 2.05 -3.62
N ILE A 221 18.19 2.33 -4.51
CA ILE A 221 17.94 3.68 -5.01
C ILE A 221 17.41 4.46 -3.81
N GLY A 222 18.21 5.38 -3.26
CA GLY A 222 17.85 6.13 -2.07
C GLY A 222 16.81 7.22 -2.38
N GLN A 223 17.17 8.47 -2.11
CA GLN A 223 16.36 9.62 -2.51
C GLN A 223 16.82 10.18 -3.84
N ILE A 224 15.90 10.35 -4.78
CA ILE A 224 16.12 11.07 -6.03
C ILE A 224 15.27 12.34 -6.00
N TYR A 225 15.90 13.51 -6.17
CA TYR A 225 15.23 14.83 -6.13
C TYR A 225 14.33 15.08 -4.92
N GLY A 226 14.68 14.53 -3.75
CA GLY A 226 13.90 14.69 -2.51
C GLY A 226 12.70 13.75 -2.38
N VAL A 227 12.57 12.76 -3.28
CA VAL A 227 11.55 11.70 -3.24
C VAL A 227 12.21 10.37 -2.88
N ASP A 228 11.63 9.64 -1.92
CA ASP A 228 12.09 8.30 -1.54
C ASP A 228 11.63 7.26 -2.56
N VAL A 229 12.56 6.45 -3.09
CA VAL A 229 12.24 5.39 -4.06
C VAL A 229 12.09 4.04 -3.38
N PHE A 230 10.94 3.39 -3.58
CA PHE A 230 10.60 2.07 -3.08
C PHE A 230 10.37 1.11 -4.26
N ILE A 231 10.96 -0.07 -4.18
CA ILE A 231 10.82 -1.10 -5.20
C ILE A 231 9.75 -2.08 -4.72
N SER A 232 8.72 -2.32 -5.53
CA SER A 232 7.67 -3.31 -5.24
C SER A 232 7.41 -4.20 -6.45
N THR A 233 7.38 -5.52 -6.23
CA THR A 233 6.96 -6.49 -7.25
C THR A 233 5.45 -6.53 -7.43
N ASN A 234 4.70 -5.92 -6.50
CA ASN A 234 3.24 -5.90 -6.45
C ASN A 234 2.62 -4.67 -7.15
N CYS A 235 3.42 -3.94 -7.94
CA CYS A 235 2.92 -2.86 -8.78
C CYS A 235 1.92 -3.39 -9.82
N ASP A 236 0.87 -2.64 -10.13
CA ASP A 236 -0.19 -3.07 -11.04
C ASP A 236 0.29 -3.12 -12.52
N THR A 237 -0.52 -3.75 -13.36
CA THR A 237 -0.36 -3.80 -14.81
C THR A 237 -1.46 -2.97 -15.47
N ALA A 238 -1.09 -2.08 -16.40
CA ALA A 238 -2.08 -1.34 -17.16
C ALA A 238 -2.74 -2.27 -18.19
N ALA A 239 -4.06 -2.20 -18.34
CA ALA A 239 -4.74 -2.94 -19.39
C ALA A 239 -4.45 -2.30 -20.77
N SER A 240 -4.01 -3.10 -21.75
CA SER A 240 -3.87 -2.65 -23.13
C SER A 240 -5.26 -2.60 -23.79
N GLY A 241 -5.98 -1.49 -23.61
CA GLY A 241 -7.24 -1.20 -24.32
C GLY A 241 -8.40 -2.18 -24.10
N GLY A 242 -9.32 -1.83 -23.21
CA GLY A 242 -10.70 -2.34 -23.21
C GLY A 242 -10.94 -3.71 -22.58
N GLY A 243 -10.10 -4.13 -21.63
CA GLY A 243 -10.33 -5.32 -20.81
C GLY A 243 -10.68 -4.94 -19.37
N THR A 244 -11.95 -5.07 -18.99
CA THR A 244 -12.38 -4.94 -17.59
C THR A 244 -11.80 -6.10 -16.76
N GLY A 245 -10.72 -5.83 -16.05
CA GLY A 245 -10.16 -6.68 -15.01
C GLY A 245 -8.63 -6.70 -15.05
N SER A 246 -8.00 -6.77 -13.88
CA SER A 246 -6.56 -6.99 -13.63
C SER A 246 -5.99 -8.30 -14.19
N SER A 247 -6.62 -8.83 -15.24
CA SER A 247 -6.29 -10.05 -15.99
C SER A 247 -6.33 -9.80 -17.51
N GLY A 248 -6.56 -8.55 -17.95
CA GLY A 248 -6.74 -8.16 -19.34
C GLY A 248 -5.46 -7.73 -20.05
N GLY A 249 -4.50 -8.64 -20.23
CA GLY A 249 -3.60 -8.67 -21.39
C GLY A 249 -2.58 -7.54 -21.63
N GLY A 250 -2.43 -6.55 -20.77
CA GLY A 250 -1.31 -5.60 -20.85
C GLY A 250 -0.08 -6.14 -20.13
N THR A 251 1.09 -6.03 -20.76
CA THR A 251 2.35 -6.43 -20.13
C THR A 251 2.98 -5.28 -19.32
N GLU A 252 2.46 -4.07 -19.53
CA GLU A 252 3.03 -2.82 -19.07
C GLU A 252 2.83 -2.65 -17.57
N ARG A 253 3.86 -2.14 -16.89
CA ARG A 253 3.87 -2.00 -15.43
C ARG A 253 3.56 -0.56 -15.04
N VAL A 254 2.83 -0.39 -13.95
CA VAL A 254 2.48 0.94 -13.43
C VAL A 254 3.38 1.28 -12.23
N GLY A 255 4.03 2.43 -12.28
CA GLY A 255 4.66 3.06 -11.12
C GLY A 255 3.78 4.18 -10.55
N ILE A 256 3.95 4.47 -9.26
CA ILE A 256 3.15 5.46 -8.54
C ILE A 256 4.08 6.46 -7.86
N LEU A 257 3.87 7.75 -8.10
CA LEU A 257 4.45 8.83 -7.32
C LEU A 257 3.34 9.48 -6.49
N MET A 258 3.43 9.41 -5.17
CA MET A 258 2.37 9.91 -4.30
C MET A 258 2.90 10.57 -3.02
N HIS A 259 2.12 11.50 -2.50
CA HIS A 259 2.28 12.03 -1.15
C HIS A 259 1.52 11.15 -0.14
N LYS A 260 2.01 11.07 1.11
CA LYS A 260 1.38 10.28 2.18
C LYS A 260 -0.12 10.54 2.43
N ASP A 261 -0.59 11.74 2.05
CA ASP A 261 -1.98 12.17 2.24
C ASP A 261 -2.89 11.82 1.05
N ALA A 262 -2.36 11.21 -0.02
CA ALA A 262 -3.14 10.86 -1.20
C ALA A 262 -4.11 9.70 -0.92
N LEU A 263 -3.65 8.69 -0.19
CA LEU A 263 -4.40 7.48 0.14
C LEU A 263 -4.56 7.33 1.65
N VAL A 264 -5.64 6.67 2.06
CA VAL A 264 -5.90 6.26 3.44
C VAL A 264 -6.14 4.76 3.53
N LEU A 265 -5.52 4.16 4.54
CA LEU A 265 -5.81 2.81 5.00
C LEU A 265 -6.55 2.92 6.35
N ALA A 266 -7.84 2.58 6.37
CA ALA A 266 -8.64 2.53 7.58
C ALA A 266 -8.70 1.09 8.10
N GLU A 267 -8.05 0.81 9.24
CA GLU A 267 -8.04 -0.53 9.83
C GLU A 267 -9.01 -0.60 11.01
N GLN A 268 -9.96 -1.53 10.97
CA GLN A 268 -10.84 -1.83 12.11
C GLN A 268 -10.30 -2.99 12.94
N VAL A 269 -9.75 -4.00 12.27
CA VAL A 269 -9.05 -5.13 12.86
C VAL A 269 -7.76 -5.32 12.08
N GLY A 270 -6.63 -4.93 12.69
CA GLY A 270 -5.32 -5.32 12.18
C GLY A 270 -5.14 -6.85 12.25
N VAL A 271 -4.06 -7.37 11.67
CA VAL A 271 -3.86 -8.83 11.59
C VAL A 271 -3.96 -9.47 12.96
N ARG A 272 -4.90 -10.40 13.10
CA ARG A 272 -5.03 -11.26 14.26
C ARG A 272 -5.04 -12.70 13.81
N SER A 273 -4.48 -13.57 14.63
CA SER A 273 -4.52 -15.01 14.42
C SER A 273 -5.39 -15.67 15.48
N GLN A 274 -6.14 -16.69 15.07
CA GLN A 274 -7.01 -17.50 15.92
C GLN A 274 -6.79 -18.98 15.60
N THR A 275 -6.84 -19.81 16.64
CA THR A 275 -6.65 -21.25 16.54
C THR A 275 -7.80 -21.98 17.20
N GLN A 276 -8.33 -23.02 16.55
CA GLN A 276 -9.38 -23.85 17.14
C GLN A 276 -9.23 -25.31 16.69
N TYR A 277 -9.28 -26.24 17.66
CA TYR A 277 -9.36 -27.67 17.37
C TYR A 277 -10.74 -28.04 16.80
N LYS A 278 -10.76 -28.66 15.63
CA LYS A 278 -11.98 -29.18 14.98
C LYS A 278 -12.01 -30.71 15.08
N GLN A 279 -12.86 -31.21 15.97
CA GLN A 279 -13.03 -32.65 16.20
C GLN A 279 -13.52 -33.41 14.97
N GLU A 280 -14.29 -32.77 14.08
CA GLU A 280 -14.78 -33.39 12.84
C GLU A 280 -13.65 -33.78 11.88
N TYR A 281 -12.53 -33.05 11.95
CA TYR A 281 -11.36 -33.24 11.08
C TYR A 281 -10.14 -33.76 11.84
N LEU A 282 -10.26 -34.00 13.15
CA LEU A 282 -9.15 -34.38 14.03
C LEU A 282 -7.89 -33.53 13.75
N GLY A 283 -8.05 -32.21 13.88
CA GLY A 283 -6.98 -31.27 13.57
C GLY A 283 -7.22 -29.84 14.07
N ASP A 284 -6.13 -29.08 14.11
CA ASP A 284 -6.11 -27.66 14.48
C ASP A 284 -6.34 -26.76 13.26
N LEU A 285 -7.39 -25.93 13.33
CA LEU A 285 -7.63 -24.86 12.38
C LEU A 285 -6.89 -23.60 12.84
N PHE A 286 -6.00 -23.09 11.99
CA PHE A 286 -5.36 -21.79 12.12
C PHE A 286 -5.96 -20.82 11.11
N THR A 287 -6.44 -19.67 11.58
CA THR A 287 -6.97 -18.61 10.73
C THR A 287 -6.36 -17.28 11.13
N SER A 288 -5.84 -16.52 10.16
CA SER A 288 -5.44 -15.13 10.35
C SER A 288 -6.32 -14.22 9.51
N ASP A 289 -6.90 -13.18 10.11
CA ASP A 289 -7.85 -12.28 9.45
C ASP A 289 -7.49 -10.80 9.62
N THR A 290 -7.91 -10.00 8.63
CA THR A 290 -7.76 -8.53 8.58
C THR A 290 -9.05 -7.89 8.10
N ILE A 291 -9.45 -6.79 8.75
CA ILE A 291 -10.62 -5.99 8.34
C ILE A 291 -10.19 -4.55 8.15
N TYR A 292 -10.28 -4.09 6.91
CA TYR A 292 -9.83 -2.76 6.51
C TYR A 292 -10.68 -2.16 5.39
N GLY A 293 -10.47 -0.87 5.17
CA GLY A 293 -10.98 -0.09 4.06
C GLY A 293 -9.86 0.74 3.47
N VAL A 294 -9.89 0.93 2.15
CA VAL A 294 -8.93 1.78 1.43
C VAL A 294 -9.69 2.82 0.64
N LYS A 295 -9.18 4.05 0.61
CA LYS A 295 -9.80 5.14 -0.16
C LYS A 295 -8.76 6.19 -0.55
N GLU A 296 -9.02 6.84 -1.67
CA GLU A 296 -8.33 8.05 -2.10
C GLU A 296 -8.91 9.27 -1.37
N LEU A 297 -8.05 10.04 -0.70
CA LEU A 297 -8.43 11.27 -0.01
C LEU A 297 -8.24 12.52 -0.88
N ARG A 298 -7.17 12.53 -1.68
CA ARG A 298 -6.76 13.69 -2.48
C ARG A 298 -6.24 13.22 -3.83
N ASN A 299 -7.00 13.53 -4.89
CA ASN A 299 -6.75 13.05 -6.24
C ASN A 299 -5.60 13.72 -6.98
N ASP A 300 -5.28 14.94 -6.60
CA ASP A 300 -4.18 15.74 -7.12
C ASP A 300 -2.86 15.46 -6.38
N ALA A 301 -2.86 14.65 -5.31
CA ALA A 301 -1.69 14.32 -4.50
C ALA A 301 -0.92 13.07 -4.93
N GLY A 302 -1.35 12.43 -6.02
CA GLY A 302 -0.68 11.29 -6.63
C GLY A 302 -0.68 11.39 -8.15
N VAL A 303 0.29 10.73 -8.76
CA VAL A 303 0.38 10.55 -10.21
C VAL A 303 0.90 9.15 -10.50
N CYS A 304 0.24 8.46 -11.41
CA CYS A 304 0.68 7.17 -11.93
C CYS A 304 1.45 7.37 -13.23
N PHE A 305 2.39 6.47 -13.49
CA PHE A 305 3.07 6.42 -14.77
C PHE A 305 3.23 4.97 -15.26
N VAL A 306 3.17 4.77 -16.58
CA VAL A 306 3.24 3.45 -17.22
C VAL A 306 4.61 3.26 -17.85
N VAL A 307 5.25 2.12 -17.54
CA VAL A 307 6.55 1.72 -18.07
C VAL A 307 6.46 0.36 -18.77
N PRO A 308 7.40 0.04 -19.67
CA PRO A 308 7.46 -1.26 -20.33
C PRO A 308 7.59 -2.43 -19.35
N ALA A 309 7.22 -3.61 -19.84
CA ALA A 309 7.32 -4.86 -19.10
C ALA A 309 8.75 -5.39 -18.96
N SER A 310 9.66 -4.91 -19.81
CA SER A 310 11.02 -5.43 -20.00
C SER A 310 11.95 -4.37 -20.55
#